data_AF-A0A1M6UEY4-F1
#
_entry.id   AF-A0A1M6UEY4-F1
#
_cell.length_a   1.000
_cell.length_b   1.000
_cell.length_c   1.000
_cell.angle_alpha   90.00
_cell.angle_beta   90.00
_cell.angle_gamma   90.00
#
_symmetry.space_group_name_H-M   'P 1'
#
loop_
_entity.id
_entity.type
_entity.pdbx_description
1 polymer ?
#
loop_
_entity_poly.entity_id
_entity_poly.type
_entity_poly.pdbx_seq_one_letter_code
_entity_poly.pdbx_strand_id
1 'polypeptide(L)'
;MTKRNFVPENLNPDDEKEISRLYRSLLQRDIPVNKDKLRQWVLDWSELESVLGEVSSRRYVAMTCDTRDEKASKAYEQFVENIQPLMIEYDDKLNRKLMAHPSKDSLKDEFGEWLKGVQVSLDLFSPDNIPLETEENKAIQAYQKITGGMSVEFNGEVKTMQQLAAYMEKTDRDLRECAWRAMWERRLKDKEALDKSYDKLFGIRKQIAKNAHCKDFIDYIFLAKHRFDYTPADCENFHESIEKFVLPLQKEMYKRRAQKMGLDKLRPWDLDVDPLNRPPLKPYQSGDELIEKVDSIFESIHTQAGKWAREMQAKKLIDPDSRLGKAPGGYQIGFDESRLPFIFMNSANTDRDIYTLLHESGHSFHQFALAKQPIFAYRDVPAEFAEVASMSMELIGMSNLKPFYGDDHEAIVRSTEGELADVIWLFPWVASIDSFQHRLYNFPEHTAEDRSDIWSEIMDRYDAGVDYSGLEAVRKNLWQKQLHLFECPFYYIEYGIAQIGALQVWANFKKDPQKAIDDLFKAESLGSSRPLPELFATANIKFDFTPKTLEPLMQVVWDELSKL
;
A
#
# COMPACT_ATOMS: atom_id res chain seq x y z
N MET A 1 -22.69 14.92 9.46
CA MET A 1 -21.51 15.67 9.93
C MET A 1 -21.49 15.61 11.43
N THR A 2 -20.32 15.32 12.00
CA THR A 2 -20.11 15.37 13.46
C THR A 2 -20.25 16.83 13.89
N LYS A 3 -20.95 17.09 15.00
CA LYS A 3 -21.08 18.46 15.53
C LYS A 3 -19.71 18.98 15.95
N ARG A 4 -19.28 20.13 15.42
CA ARG A 4 -18.04 20.81 15.86
C ARG A 4 -18.24 21.43 17.24
N ASN A 5 -17.26 21.31 18.12
CA ASN A 5 -17.27 21.85 19.48
C ASN A 5 -16.20 22.93 19.67
N PHE A 6 -15.10 22.84 18.94
CA PHE A 6 -13.96 23.75 19.00
C PHE A 6 -13.82 24.57 17.71
N VAL A 7 -13.95 23.92 16.54
CA VAL A 7 -13.81 24.57 15.24
C VAL A 7 -15.11 25.28 14.87
N PRO A 8 -15.08 26.57 14.49
CA PRO A 8 -16.29 27.26 14.01
C PRO A 8 -16.88 26.60 12.77
N GLU A 9 -18.21 26.46 12.71
CA GLU A 9 -18.93 25.92 11.54
C GLU A 9 -18.69 26.75 10.27
N ASN A 10 -18.39 28.04 10.41
CA ASN A 10 -18.13 28.98 9.32
C ASN A 10 -16.63 29.25 9.07
N LEU A 11 -15.73 28.39 9.56
CA LEU A 11 -14.28 28.50 9.32
C LEU A 11 -14.01 28.64 7.82
N ASN A 12 -13.22 29.64 7.43
CA ASN A 12 -12.64 29.69 6.09
C ASN A 12 -11.34 28.85 6.06
N PRO A 13 -11.31 27.70 5.37
CA PRO A 13 -10.15 26.83 5.36
C PRO A 13 -8.99 27.38 4.50
N ASP A 14 -9.18 28.50 3.81
CA ASP A 14 -8.14 29.22 3.05
C ASP A 14 -7.56 30.41 3.81
N ASP A 15 -8.09 30.76 5.00
CA ASP A 15 -7.58 31.89 5.78
C ASP A 15 -6.52 31.42 6.79
N GLU A 16 -5.25 31.62 6.42
CA GLU A 16 -4.08 31.35 7.27
C GLU A 16 -4.19 31.98 8.67
N LYS A 17 -4.82 33.16 8.79
CA LYS A 17 -4.96 33.86 10.07
C LYS A 17 -6.03 33.21 10.93
N GLU A 18 -7.15 32.79 10.35
CA GLU A 18 -8.17 32.04 11.09
C GLU A 18 -7.63 30.71 11.60
N ILE A 19 -6.94 29.96 10.75
CA ILE A 19 -6.33 28.68 11.08
C ILE A 19 -5.22 28.85 12.14
N SER A 20 -4.30 29.79 11.93
CA SER A 20 -3.26 30.11 12.90
C SER A 20 -3.85 30.54 14.25
N ARG A 21 -4.98 31.24 14.27
CA ARG A 21 -5.65 31.63 15.52
C ARG A 21 -6.18 30.41 16.27
N LEU A 22 -6.75 29.42 15.59
CA LEU A 22 -7.21 28.18 16.21
C LEU A 22 -6.03 27.39 16.80
N TYR A 23 -4.98 27.19 16.03
CA TYR A 23 -3.76 26.53 16.52
C TYR A 23 -3.11 27.27 17.70
N ARG A 24 -2.97 28.60 17.61
CA ARG A 24 -2.47 29.43 18.73
C ARG A 24 -3.35 29.30 19.96
N SER A 25 -4.67 29.22 19.80
CA SER A 25 -5.58 29.03 20.93
C SER A 25 -5.35 27.69 21.63
N LEU A 26 -5.08 26.59 20.90
CA LEU A 26 -4.70 25.31 21.47
C LEU A 26 -3.32 25.38 22.15
N LEU A 27 -2.34 25.98 21.48
CA LEU A 27 -0.96 26.07 21.97
C LEU A 27 -0.85 26.95 23.22
N GLN A 28 -1.60 28.03 23.31
CA GLN A 28 -1.58 28.97 24.44
C GLN A 28 -2.57 28.60 25.57
N ARG A 29 -3.49 27.65 25.33
CA ARG A 29 -4.45 27.21 26.35
C ARG A 29 -3.72 26.71 27.60
N ASP A 30 -4.04 27.28 28.76
CA ASP A 30 -3.60 26.70 30.03
C ASP A 30 -4.40 25.42 30.30
N ILE A 31 -3.70 24.32 30.55
CA ILE A 31 -4.30 23.00 30.77
C ILE A 31 -4.01 22.63 32.23
N PRO A 32 -5.04 22.55 33.09
CA PRO A 32 -4.84 22.10 34.46
C PRO A 32 -4.23 20.69 34.49
N VAL A 33 -3.46 20.38 35.55
CA VAL A 33 -2.93 19.03 35.83
C VAL A 33 -4.09 18.09 36.17
N ASN A 34 -4.79 17.63 35.13
CA ASN A 34 -5.99 16.82 35.19
C ASN A 34 -6.15 16.02 33.89
N LYS A 35 -6.38 14.72 34.03
CA LYS A 35 -6.53 13.78 32.91
C LYS A 35 -7.62 14.21 31.92
N ASP A 36 -8.80 14.56 32.41
CA ASP A 36 -9.95 14.89 31.57
C ASP A 36 -9.76 16.22 30.83
N LYS A 37 -9.09 17.19 31.45
CA LYS A 37 -8.77 18.47 30.80
C LYS A 37 -7.74 18.32 29.70
N LEU A 38 -6.70 17.51 29.91
CA LEU A 38 -5.73 17.20 28.87
C LEU A 38 -6.38 16.41 27.74
N ARG A 39 -7.21 15.40 28.07
CA ARG A 39 -7.97 14.63 27.08
C ARG A 39 -8.88 15.52 26.24
N GLN A 40 -9.63 16.44 26.84
CA GLN A 40 -10.48 17.36 26.09
C GLN A 40 -9.67 18.27 25.16
N TRP A 41 -8.51 18.75 25.60
CA TRP A 41 -7.62 19.54 24.74
C TRP A 41 -7.12 18.74 23.53
N VAL A 42 -6.78 17.45 23.71
CA VAL A 42 -6.46 16.55 22.59
C VAL A 42 -7.64 16.39 21.65
N LEU A 43 -8.86 16.22 22.16
CA LEU A 43 -10.05 16.07 21.32
C LEU A 43 -10.34 17.33 20.49
N ASP A 44 -10.15 18.52 21.06
CA ASP A 44 -10.29 19.78 20.33
C ASP A 44 -9.24 19.90 19.22
N TRP A 45 -8.01 19.44 19.49
CA TRP A 45 -6.95 19.35 18.48
C TRP A 45 -7.31 18.36 17.37
N SER A 46 -7.73 17.15 17.71
CA SER A 46 -8.20 16.15 16.74
C SER A 46 -9.40 16.62 15.92
N GLU A 47 -10.27 17.47 16.47
CA GLU A 47 -11.35 18.10 15.70
C GLU A 47 -10.80 19.05 14.63
N LEU A 48 -9.83 19.90 14.97
CA LEU A 48 -9.16 20.78 14.01
C LEU A 48 -8.45 20.00 12.91
N GLU A 49 -7.70 18.96 13.29
CA GLU A 49 -7.03 18.06 12.33
C GLU A 49 -8.05 17.38 11.40
N SER A 50 -9.18 16.92 11.93
CA SER A 50 -10.23 16.28 11.12
C SER A 50 -10.81 17.23 10.05
N VAL A 51 -11.03 18.50 10.42
CA VAL A 51 -11.58 19.51 9.50
C VAL A 51 -10.57 19.85 8.40
N LEU A 52 -9.31 20.13 8.78
CA LEU A 52 -8.28 20.50 7.81
C LEU A 52 -7.83 19.31 6.96
N GLY A 53 -7.75 18.12 7.54
CA GLY A 53 -7.49 16.86 6.85
C GLY A 53 -8.53 16.59 5.77
N GLU A 54 -9.82 16.71 6.08
CA GLU A 54 -10.87 16.55 5.08
C GLU A 54 -10.79 17.60 3.95
N VAL A 55 -10.46 18.86 4.25
CA VAL A 55 -10.24 19.88 3.21
C VAL A 55 -9.11 19.47 2.28
N SER A 56 -7.98 19.01 2.84
CA SER A 56 -6.83 18.52 2.07
C SER A 56 -7.24 17.35 1.17
N SER A 57 -7.83 16.30 1.76
CA SER A 57 -8.24 15.08 1.04
C SER A 57 -9.22 15.38 -0.09
N ARG A 58 -10.22 16.24 0.15
CA ARG A 58 -11.20 16.62 -0.89
C ARG A 58 -10.56 17.40 -2.04
N ARG A 59 -9.62 18.29 -1.75
CA ARG A 59 -8.89 19.05 -2.78
C ARG A 59 -7.96 18.15 -3.58
N TYR A 60 -7.28 17.23 -2.92
CA TYR A 60 -6.46 16.21 -3.57
C TYR A 60 -7.31 15.36 -4.51
N VAL A 61 -8.44 14.83 -4.04
CA VAL A 61 -9.40 14.07 -4.87
C VAL A 61 -9.89 14.91 -6.07
N ALA A 62 -10.29 16.16 -5.85
CA ALA A 62 -10.75 17.01 -6.96
C ALA A 62 -9.66 17.21 -8.02
N MET A 63 -8.42 17.47 -7.61
CA MET A 63 -7.27 17.63 -8.50
C MET A 63 -6.94 16.34 -9.27
N THR A 64 -6.95 15.18 -8.62
CA THR A 64 -6.60 13.91 -9.27
C THR A 64 -7.71 13.39 -10.18
N CYS A 65 -8.98 13.64 -9.86
CA CYS A 65 -10.13 13.30 -10.69
C CYS A 65 -10.16 14.05 -12.03
N ASP A 66 -9.67 15.30 -12.09
CA ASP A 66 -9.39 16.01 -13.34
C ASP A 66 -8.23 17.01 -13.18
N THR A 67 -7.03 16.56 -13.53
CA THR A 67 -5.77 17.33 -13.53
C THR A 67 -5.77 18.52 -14.49
N ARG A 68 -6.79 18.66 -15.36
CA ARG A 68 -6.96 19.84 -16.22
C ARG A 68 -7.83 20.90 -15.58
N ASP A 69 -8.49 20.59 -14.46
CA ASP A 69 -9.21 21.59 -13.67
C ASP A 69 -8.20 22.47 -12.94
N GLU A 70 -7.87 23.61 -13.56
CA GLU A 70 -6.96 24.61 -13.01
C GLU A 70 -7.44 25.15 -11.66
N LYS A 71 -8.76 25.19 -11.41
CA LYS A 71 -9.31 25.67 -10.14
C LYS A 71 -9.07 24.64 -9.04
N ALA A 72 -9.32 23.36 -9.30
CA ALA A 72 -9.05 22.28 -8.35
C ALA A 72 -7.56 22.17 -8.03
N SER A 73 -6.72 22.21 -9.08
CA SER A 73 -5.26 22.17 -8.95
C SER A 73 -4.75 23.33 -8.11
N LYS A 74 -5.14 24.56 -8.44
CA LYS A 74 -4.76 25.75 -7.68
C LYS A 74 -5.26 25.72 -6.23
N ALA A 75 -6.46 25.21 -5.97
CA ALA A 75 -6.98 25.12 -4.61
C ALA A 75 -6.17 24.14 -3.74
N TYR A 76 -5.73 23.02 -4.32
CA TYR A 76 -4.85 22.07 -3.64
C TYR A 76 -3.45 22.66 -3.43
N GLU A 77 -2.85 23.25 -4.48
CA GLU A 77 -1.55 23.94 -4.40
C GLU A 77 -1.55 25.02 -3.31
N GLN A 78 -2.58 25.88 -3.27
CA GLN A 78 -2.70 26.92 -2.25
C GLN A 78 -2.79 26.35 -0.84
N PHE A 79 -3.46 25.21 -0.65
CA PHE A 79 -3.51 24.54 0.65
C PHE A 79 -2.12 24.01 1.06
N VAL A 80 -1.44 23.32 0.14
CA VAL A 80 -0.10 22.75 0.34
C VAL A 80 0.94 23.84 0.61
N GLU A 81 0.86 24.98 -0.08
CA GLU A 81 1.83 26.07 0.06
C GLU A 81 1.61 26.91 1.33
N ASN A 82 0.36 27.15 1.72
CA ASN A 82 0.04 28.16 2.73
C ASN A 82 -0.53 27.58 4.03
N ILE A 83 -1.26 26.46 3.98
CA ILE A 83 -1.93 25.88 5.16
C ILE A 83 -1.14 24.70 5.72
N GLN A 84 -0.72 23.76 4.88
CA GLN A 84 -0.01 22.57 5.32
C GLN A 84 1.29 22.87 6.12
N PRO A 85 2.12 23.88 5.77
CA PRO A 85 3.31 24.19 6.56
C PRO A 85 2.96 24.71 7.95
N LEU A 86 1.86 25.48 8.08
CA LEU A 86 1.35 25.93 9.37
C LEU A 86 0.92 24.73 10.23
N MET A 87 0.19 23.77 9.63
CA MET A 87 -0.24 22.55 10.33
C MET A 87 0.98 21.81 10.88
N ILE A 88 1.96 21.49 10.02
CA ILE A 88 3.21 20.80 10.40
C ILE A 88 3.93 21.54 11.55
N GLU A 89 4.10 22.86 11.44
CA GLU A 89 4.78 23.66 12.47
C GLU A 89 4.03 23.65 13.81
N TYR A 90 2.71 23.81 13.80
CA TYR A 90 1.93 23.83 15.04
C TYR A 90 1.75 22.44 15.62
N ASP A 91 1.60 21.39 14.82
CA ASP A 91 1.45 20.01 15.29
C ASP A 91 2.74 19.56 16.01
N ASP A 92 3.95 19.91 15.55
CA ASP A 92 5.20 19.70 16.32
C ASP A 92 5.15 20.41 17.68
N LYS A 93 4.72 21.67 17.72
CA LYS A 93 4.62 22.43 18.98
C LYS A 93 3.58 21.85 19.93
N LEU A 94 2.44 21.40 19.41
CA LEU A 94 1.37 20.76 20.19
C LEU A 94 1.84 19.39 20.71
N ASN A 95 2.55 18.60 19.91
CA ASN A 95 3.20 17.36 20.33
C ASN A 95 4.18 17.60 21.48
N ARG A 96 5.09 18.59 21.36
CA ARG A 96 6.01 18.96 22.45
C ARG A 96 5.26 19.39 23.71
N LYS A 97 4.18 20.16 23.56
CA LYS A 97 3.33 20.59 24.68
C LYS A 97 2.65 19.39 25.37
N LEU A 98 2.10 18.45 24.60
CA LEU A 98 1.52 17.21 25.12
C LEU A 98 2.57 16.40 25.88
N MET A 99 3.75 16.22 25.29
CA MET A 99 4.85 15.42 25.86
C MET A 99 5.53 16.07 27.07
N ALA A 100 5.38 17.37 27.26
CA ALA A 100 5.85 18.11 28.44
C ALA A 100 4.79 18.20 29.56
N HIS A 101 3.51 17.89 29.28
CA HIS A 101 2.43 18.07 30.24
C HIS A 101 2.52 17.07 31.41
N PRO A 102 2.42 17.49 32.68
CA PRO A 102 2.55 16.60 33.84
C PRO A 102 1.54 15.44 33.89
N SER A 103 0.37 15.62 33.28
CA SER A 103 -0.67 14.59 33.23
C SER A 103 -0.58 13.64 32.01
N LYS A 104 0.43 13.75 31.13
CA LYS A 104 0.51 12.89 29.93
C LYS A 104 0.47 11.40 30.26
N ASP A 105 1.13 10.99 31.35
CA ASP A 105 1.22 9.58 31.72
C ASP A 105 -0.13 9.04 32.20
N SER A 106 -1.03 9.90 32.69
CA SER A 106 -2.39 9.50 33.07
C SER A 106 -3.26 9.14 31.86
N LEU A 107 -2.84 9.51 30.64
CA LEU A 107 -3.50 9.20 29.38
C LEU A 107 -3.01 7.90 28.76
N LYS A 108 -1.95 7.25 29.26
CA LYS A 108 -1.32 6.07 28.63
C LYS A 108 -2.27 4.91 28.31
N ASP A 109 -3.30 4.68 29.12
CA ASP A 109 -4.27 3.61 28.86
C ASP A 109 -5.05 3.79 27.54
N GLU A 110 -5.28 5.05 27.15
CA GLU A 110 -5.99 5.42 25.92
C GLU A 110 -5.01 5.89 24.84
N PHE A 111 -3.99 6.67 25.18
CA PHE A 111 -3.08 7.36 24.26
C PHE A 111 -1.67 6.75 24.16
N GLY A 112 -1.43 5.60 24.78
CA GLY A 112 -0.08 5.02 24.96
C GLY A 112 0.70 4.82 23.65
N GLU A 113 0.07 4.21 22.64
CA GLU A 113 0.71 3.96 21.35
C GLU A 113 1.04 5.26 20.61
N TRP A 114 0.13 6.23 20.62
CA TRP A 114 0.40 7.55 20.03
C TRP A 114 1.55 8.26 20.75
N LEU A 115 1.55 8.30 22.08
CA LEU A 115 2.62 8.94 22.86
C LEU A 115 3.98 8.30 22.61
N LYS A 116 4.03 6.99 22.37
CA LYS A 116 5.24 6.27 22.00
C LYS A 116 5.76 6.71 20.63
N GLY A 117 4.88 6.79 19.62
CA GLY A 117 5.24 7.32 18.30
C GLY A 117 5.76 8.76 18.37
N VAL A 118 5.06 9.63 19.09
CA VAL A 118 5.49 11.03 19.30
C VAL A 118 6.86 11.10 19.99
N GLN A 119 7.12 10.25 21.00
CA GLN A 119 8.42 10.20 21.65
C GLN A 119 9.53 9.82 20.67
N VAL A 120 9.31 8.81 19.82
CA VAL A 120 10.28 8.38 18.82
C VAL A 120 10.55 9.49 17.79
N SER A 121 9.52 10.17 17.29
CA SER A 121 9.70 11.31 16.39
C SER A 121 10.53 12.43 17.03
N LEU A 122 10.35 12.69 18.33
CA LEU A 122 11.15 13.67 19.07
C LEU A 122 12.60 13.21 19.27
N ASP A 123 12.83 11.92 19.49
CA ASP A 123 14.16 11.33 19.70
C ASP A 123 14.97 11.28 18.40
N LEU A 124 14.32 11.03 17.27
CA LEU A 124 14.93 10.99 15.93
C LEU A 124 15.13 12.39 15.31
N PHE A 125 14.45 13.41 15.84
CA PHE A 125 14.47 14.75 15.27
C PHE A 125 15.88 15.35 15.30
N SER A 126 16.36 15.79 14.13
CA SER A 126 17.61 16.51 13.98
C SER A 126 17.40 17.70 13.03
N PRO A 127 17.69 18.94 13.45
CA PRO A 127 17.61 20.10 12.56
C PRO A 127 18.48 19.97 11.30
N ASP A 128 19.58 19.23 11.40
CA ASP A 128 20.49 18.95 10.28
C ASP A 128 19.85 18.05 9.21
N ASN A 129 18.74 17.35 9.53
CA ASN A 129 18.00 16.51 8.59
C ASN A 129 17.00 17.29 7.74
N ILE A 130 16.53 18.46 8.15
CA ILE A 130 15.57 19.27 7.38
C ILE A 130 16.05 19.54 5.93
N PRO A 131 17.29 20.00 5.67
CA PRO A 131 17.76 20.17 4.30
C PRO A 131 17.94 18.83 3.57
N LEU A 132 18.29 17.76 4.29
CA LEU A 132 18.49 16.42 3.71
C LEU A 132 17.17 15.79 3.26
N GLU A 133 16.11 15.89 4.07
CA GLU A 133 14.75 15.45 3.73
C GLU A 133 14.22 16.21 2.50
N THR A 134 14.53 17.51 2.40
CA THR A 134 14.22 18.30 1.21
C THR A 134 14.98 17.79 -0.03
N GLU A 135 16.27 17.44 0.13
CA GLU A 135 17.06 16.84 -0.95
C GLU A 135 16.57 15.43 -1.33
N GLU A 136 16.14 14.63 -0.35
CA GLU A 136 15.58 13.30 -0.57
C GLU A 136 14.31 13.39 -1.41
N ASN A 137 13.37 14.27 -1.04
CA ASN A 137 12.14 14.50 -1.79
C ASN A 137 12.42 14.92 -3.25
N LYS A 138 13.43 15.79 -3.47
CA LYS A 138 13.86 16.17 -4.83
C LYS A 138 14.46 15.00 -5.60
N ALA A 139 15.22 14.13 -4.93
CA ALA A 139 15.80 12.94 -5.55
C ALA A 139 14.72 11.89 -5.90
N ILE A 140 13.69 11.74 -5.06
CA ILE A 140 12.49 10.93 -5.35
C ILE A 140 11.77 11.47 -6.58
N GLN A 141 11.51 12.78 -6.66
CA GLN A 141 10.90 13.41 -7.83
C GLN A 141 11.74 13.25 -9.10
N ALA A 142 13.07 13.27 -8.99
CA ALA A 142 13.96 13.01 -10.12
C ALA A 142 13.82 11.56 -10.64
N TYR A 143 13.73 10.57 -9.75
CA TYR A 143 13.42 9.18 -10.10
C TYR A 143 12.05 9.06 -10.80
N GLN A 144 11.00 9.67 -10.23
CA GLN A 144 9.65 9.68 -10.80
C GLN A 144 9.63 10.29 -12.22
N LYS A 145 10.42 11.35 -12.45
CA LYS A 145 10.55 11.96 -13.78
C LYS A 145 11.20 11.03 -14.79
N ILE A 146 12.24 10.29 -14.39
CA ILE A 146 12.92 9.31 -15.26
C ILE A 146 11.93 8.21 -15.67
N THR A 147 11.26 7.60 -14.69
CA THR A 147 10.35 6.46 -14.95
C THR A 147 9.05 6.88 -15.61
N GLY A 148 8.48 8.03 -15.25
CA GLY A 148 7.29 8.61 -15.88
C GLY A 148 7.53 9.08 -17.32
N GLY A 149 8.78 9.39 -17.68
CA GLY A 149 9.17 9.73 -19.06
C GLY A 149 9.40 8.53 -19.99
N MET A 150 9.18 7.30 -19.53
CA MET A 150 9.40 6.10 -20.35
C MET A 150 8.22 5.83 -21.29
N SER A 151 8.51 5.84 -22.59
CA SER A 151 7.62 5.40 -23.65
C SER A 151 8.38 4.66 -24.74
N VAL A 152 7.64 3.90 -25.56
CA VAL A 152 8.16 3.11 -26.67
C VAL A 152 7.28 3.33 -27.89
N GLU A 153 7.87 3.54 -29.07
CA GLU A 153 7.15 3.40 -30.33
C GLU A 153 6.89 1.92 -30.61
N PHE A 154 5.63 1.52 -30.60
CA PHE A 154 5.23 0.12 -30.76
C PHE A 154 3.99 0.03 -31.67
N ASN A 155 4.12 -0.70 -32.77
CA ASN A 155 3.10 -0.82 -33.82
C ASN A 155 2.62 0.53 -34.39
N GLY A 156 3.54 1.49 -34.57
CA GLY A 156 3.25 2.81 -35.17
C GLY A 156 2.62 3.83 -34.21
N GLU A 157 2.51 3.50 -32.93
CA GLU A 157 2.01 4.38 -31.88
C GLU A 157 3.01 4.51 -30.73
N VAL A 158 3.07 5.67 -30.10
CA VAL A 158 3.82 5.86 -28.86
C VAL A 158 2.99 5.31 -27.71
N LYS A 159 3.53 4.32 -27.00
CA LYS A 159 2.88 3.67 -25.85
C LYS A 159 3.67 3.88 -24.57
N THR A 160 2.96 4.08 -23.47
CA THR A 160 3.55 4.06 -22.12
C THR A 160 3.90 2.62 -21.72
N MET A 161 4.71 2.50 -20.67
CA MET A 161 5.06 1.19 -20.10
C MET A 161 3.82 0.42 -19.62
N GLN A 162 2.82 1.10 -19.07
CA GLN A 162 1.56 0.53 -18.60
C GLN A 162 0.69 0.04 -19.77
N GLN A 163 0.61 0.80 -20.86
CA GLN A 163 -0.11 0.38 -22.06
C GLN A 163 0.53 -0.86 -22.70
N LEU A 164 1.86 -0.99 -22.63
CA LEU A 164 2.57 -2.18 -23.11
C LEU A 164 2.38 -3.39 -22.19
N ALA A 165 2.17 -3.22 -20.89
CA ALA A 165 1.92 -4.33 -19.98
C ALA A 165 0.67 -5.15 -20.39
N ALA A 166 -0.37 -4.51 -20.92
CA ALA A 166 -1.55 -5.19 -21.45
C ALA A 166 -1.27 -6.12 -22.65
N TYR A 167 -0.08 -6.04 -23.26
CA TYR A 167 0.35 -6.99 -24.28
C TYR A 167 0.78 -8.33 -23.68
N MET A 168 1.19 -8.39 -22.41
CA MET A 168 1.66 -9.63 -21.78
C MET A 168 0.56 -10.69 -21.63
N GLU A 169 -0.71 -10.29 -21.72
CA GLU A 169 -1.85 -11.19 -21.68
C GLU A 169 -2.31 -11.66 -23.09
N LYS A 170 -1.71 -11.13 -24.17
CA LYS A 170 -2.13 -11.48 -25.55
C LYS A 170 -1.72 -12.90 -25.89
N THR A 171 -2.56 -13.59 -26.65
CA THR A 171 -2.36 -14.99 -27.05
C THR A 171 -1.17 -15.18 -28.00
N ASP A 172 -0.89 -14.21 -28.86
CA ASP A 172 0.28 -14.22 -29.75
C ASP A 172 1.58 -14.06 -28.95
N ARG A 173 2.37 -15.13 -28.86
CA ARG A 173 3.63 -15.18 -28.11
C ARG A 173 4.71 -14.28 -28.69
N ASP A 174 4.81 -14.16 -30.00
CA ASP A 174 5.82 -13.31 -30.64
C ASP A 174 5.52 -11.84 -30.35
N LEU A 175 4.23 -11.47 -30.37
CA LEU A 175 3.79 -10.14 -29.97
C LEU A 175 4.14 -9.83 -28.50
N ARG A 176 3.92 -10.79 -27.59
CA ARG A 176 4.33 -10.64 -26.18
C ARG A 176 5.83 -10.45 -26.04
N GLU A 177 6.62 -11.29 -26.72
CA GLU A 177 8.08 -11.19 -26.70
C GLU A 177 8.55 -9.82 -27.21
N CYS A 178 8.01 -9.37 -28.35
CA CYS A 178 8.36 -8.07 -28.94
C CYS A 178 8.03 -6.92 -27.97
N ALA A 179 6.83 -6.92 -27.39
CA ALA A 179 6.42 -5.90 -26.44
C ALA A 179 7.31 -5.91 -25.17
N TRP A 180 7.56 -7.09 -24.61
CA TRP A 180 8.37 -7.24 -23.40
C TRP A 180 9.81 -6.76 -23.62
N ARG A 181 10.42 -7.15 -24.76
CA ARG A 181 11.78 -6.71 -25.12
C ARG A 181 11.85 -5.21 -25.30
N ALA A 182 10.89 -4.62 -26.02
CA ALA A 182 10.85 -3.18 -26.26
C ALA A 182 10.72 -2.39 -24.94
N MET A 183 9.93 -2.89 -23.98
CA MET A 183 9.85 -2.32 -22.63
C MET A 183 11.21 -2.35 -21.92
N TRP A 184 11.89 -3.49 -21.94
CA TRP A 184 13.15 -3.64 -21.20
C TRP A 184 14.34 -2.95 -21.87
N GLU A 185 14.41 -2.94 -23.20
CA GLU A 185 15.37 -2.12 -23.94
C GLU A 185 15.20 -0.64 -23.60
N ARG A 186 13.96 -0.16 -23.50
CA ARG A 186 13.70 1.21 -23.06
C ARG A 186 14.17 1.43 -21.62
N ARG A 187 13.88 0.54 -20.67
CA ARG A 187 14.34 0.67 -19.28
C ARG A 187 15.87 0.70 -19.18
N LEU A 188 16.55 -0.19 -19.90
CA LEU A 188 18.01 -0.29 -19.88
C LEU A 188 18.71 0.97 -20.41
N LYS A 189 18.07 1.75 -21.28
CA LYS A 189 18.60 3.08 -21.69
C LYS A 189 18.74 4.05 -20.51
N ASP A 190 17.90 3.93 -19.48
CA ASP A 190 17.94 4.79 -18.29
C ASP A 190 18.63 4.14 -17.09
N LYS A 191 19.21 2.93 -17.25
CA LYS A 191 19.88 2.19 -16.16
C LYS A 191 20.85 3.06 -15.37
N GLU A 192 21.76 3.76 -16.06
CA GLU A 192 22.77 4.60 -15.40
C GLU A 192 22.16 5.80 -14.66
N ALA A 193 21.08 6.38 -15.19
CA ALA A 193 20.38 7.48 -14.55
C ALA A 193 19.68 6.99 -13.28
N LEU A 194 19.07 5.81 -13.32
CA LEU A 194 18.47 5.16 -12.16
C LEU A 194 19.52 4.77 -11.11
N ASP A 195 20.68 4.26 -11.52
CA ASP A 195 21.80 3.97 -10.60
C ASP A 195 22.26 5.22 -9.86
N LYS A 196 22.49 6.33 -10.57
CA LYS A 196 22.89 7.61 -9.97
C LYS A 196 21.80 8.17 -9.05
N SER A 197 20.53 8.00 -9.44
CA SER A 197 19.39 8.40 -8.60
C SER A 197 19.40 7.62 -7.28
N TYR A 198 19.63 6.31 -7.33
CA TYR A 198 19.72 5.48 -6.14
C TYR A 198 20.94 5.84 -5.27
N ASP A 199 22.11 6.08 -5.87
CA ASP A 199 23.31 6.51 -5.14
C ASP A 199 23.06 7.77 -4.29
N LYS A 200 22.37 8.76 -4.87
CA LYS A 200 22.03 10.01 -4.18
C LYS A 200 21.07 9.74 -3.01
N LEU A 201 20.01 8.96 -3.22
CA LEU A 201 19.06 8.60 -2.16
C LEU A 201 19.74 7.84 -1.02
N PHE A 202 20.54 6.83 -1.35
CA PHE A 202 21.26 6.00 -0.39
C PHE A 202 22.22 6.83 0.48
N GLY A 203 22.98 7.75 -0.14
CA GLY A 203 23.86 8.67 0.58
C GLY A 203 23.12 9.61 1.53
N ILE A 204 22.00 10.19 1.08
CA ILE A 204 21.15 11.06 1.92
C ILE A 204 20.61 10.28 3.13
N ARG A 205 20.02 9.11 2.88
CA ARG A 205 19.42 8.25 3.91
C ARG A 205 20.41 7.82 4.99
N LYS A 206 21.62 7.43 4.60
CA LYS A 206 22.72 7.14 5.54
C LYS A 206 23.04 8.36 6.41
N GLN A 207 23.08 9.56 5.82
CA GLN A 207 23.37 10.77 6.56
C GLN A 207 22.24 11.15 7.52
N ILE A 208 20.97 10.98 7.11
CA ILE A 208 19.80 11.19 7.96
C ILE A 208 19.87 10.30 9.20
N ALA A 209 20.11 8.99 9.03
CA ALA A 209 20.22 8.06 10.14
C ALA A 209 21.35 8.42 11.11
N LYS A 210 22.51 8.84 10.58
CA LYS A 210 23.65 9.27 11.38
C LYS A 210 23.34 10.52 12.21
N ASN A 211 22.67 11.51 11.62
CA ASN A 211 22.26 12.74 12.28
C ASN A 211 21.18 12.50 13.35
N ALA A 212 20.37 11.44 13.19
CA ALA A 212 19.41 10.96 14.18
C ALA A 212 20.04 10.04 15.25
N HIS A 213 21.36 9.90 15.27
CA HIS A 213 22.12 9.07 16.22
C HIS A 213 21.79 7.57 16.19
N CYS A 214 21.20 7.08 15.09
CA CYS A 214 20.97 5.66 14.86
C CYS A 214 22.27 4.95 14.43
N LYS A 215 22.33 3.64 14.68
CA LYS A 215 23.50 2.81 14.31
C LYS A 215 23.72 2.80 12.79
N ASP A 216 22.64 2.63 12.05
CA ASP A 216 22.59 2.54 10.59
C ASP A 216 21.20 2.94 10.09
N PHE A 217 20.98 2.92 8.78
CA PHE A 217 19.68 3.29 8.22
C PHE A 217 18.57 2.29 8.52
N ILE A 218 18.90 1.01 8.76
CA ILE A 218 17.90 -0.02 9.11
C ILE A 218 17.34 0.28 10.50
N ASP A 219 18.22 0.57 11.46
CA ASP A 219 17.85 1.01 12.82
C ASP A 219 16.97 2.27 12.78
N TYR A 220 17.38 3.27 11.98
CA TYR A 220 16.61 4.50 11.79
C TYR A 220 15.22 4.23 11.20
N ILE A 221 15.14 3.52 10.06
CA ILE A 221 13.88 3.40 9.32
C ILE A 221 12.85 2.52 10.05
N PHE A 222 13.30 1.55 10.85
CA PHE A 222 12.40 0.79 11.71
C PHE A 222 11.77 1.66 12.80
N LEU A 223 12.56 2.52 13.46
CA LEU A 223 12.04 3.47 14.43
C LEU A 223 11.14 4.53 13.77
N ALA A 224 11.58 5.12 12.66
CA ALA A 224 10.85 6.16 11.93
C ALA A 224 9.50 5.67 11.38
N LYS A 225 9.38 4.37 11.07
CA LYS A 225 8.12 3.71 10.68
C LYS A 225 7.33 3.13 11.86
N HIS A 226 7.74 3.40 13.10
CA HIS A 226 7.10 2.91 14.32
C HIS A 226 6.99 1.37 14.39
N ARG A 227 7.97 0.65 13.83
CA ARG A 227 8.02 -0.82 13.83
C ARG A 227 8.52 -1.32 15.17
N PHE A 228 7.61 -1.41 16.12
CA PHE A 228 7.93 -1.81 17.50
C PHE A 228 7.69 -3.29 17.79
N ASP A 229 6.93 -3.96 16.93
CA ASP A 229 6.42 -5.31 17.20
C ASP A 229 7.20 -6.41 16.46
N TYR A 230 8.14 -6.02 15.58
CA TYR A 230 9.03 -6.92 14.87
C TYR A 230 10.36 -6.24 14.56
N THR A 231 11.37 -7.05 14.26
CA THR A 231 12.77 -6.63 14.11
C THR A 231 13.31 -6.98 12.72
N PRO A 232 14.48 -6.42 12.32
CA PRO A 232 15.15 -6.85 11.10
C PRO A 232 15.41 -8.38 11.02
N ALA A 233 15.67 -9.02 12.15
CA ALA A 233 15.87 -10.47 12.22
C ALA A 233 14.57 -11.26 11.91
N ASP A 234 13.41 -10.69 12.24
CA ASP A 234 12.12 -11.27 11.90
C ASP A 234 11.85 -11.23 10.40
N CYS A 235 12.25 -10.14 9.72
CA CYS A 235 12.21 -10.05 8.26
C CYS A 235 13.14 -11.09 7.60
N GLU A 236 14.33 -11.29 8.15
CA GLU A 236 15.26 -12.34 7.69
C GLU A 236 14.68 -13.76 7.87
N ASN A 237 14.02 -14.03 9.01
CA ASN A 237 13.31 -15.30 9.23
C ASN A 237 12.15 -15.48 8.24
N PHE A 238 11.44 -14.40 7.89
CA PHE A 238 10.43 -14.42 6.83
C PHE A 238 11.06 -14.80 5.48
N HIS A 239 12.19 -14.20 5.10
CA HIS A 239 12.92 -14.51 3.87
C HIS A 239 13.27 -16.00 3.73
N GLU A 240 13.79 -16.61 4.81
CA GLU A 240 14.10 -18.04 4.85
C GLU A 240 12.85 -18.91 4.76
N SER A 241 11.77 -18.49 5.41
CA SER A 241 10.48 -19.19 5.37
C SER A 241 9.89 -19.19 3.96
N ILE A 242 9.95 -18.06 3.25
CA ILE A 242 9.50 -17.95 1.85
C ILE A 242 10.30 -18.89 0.95
N GLU A 243 11.64 -18.86 1.05
CA GLU A 243 12.53 -19.72 0.25
C GLU A 243 12.22 -21.20 0.47
N LYS A 244 11.97 -21.61 1.72
CA LYS A 244 11.77 -23.00 2.07
C LYS A 244 10.37 -23.54 1.75
N PHE A 245 9.33 -22.74 1.94
CA PHE A 245 7.94 -23.23 1.92
C PHE A 245 7.10 -22.70 0.75
N VAL A 246 7.43 -21.52 0.20
CA VAL A 246 6.65 -20.93 -0.91
C VAL A 246 7.31 -21.15 -2.25
N LEU A 247 8.63 -20.97 -2.34
CA LEU A 247 9.36 -21.13 -3.61
C LEU A 247 9.18 -22.51 -4.26
N PRO A 248 9.11 -23.65 -3.53
CA PRO A 248 8.80 -24.94 -4.13
C PRO A 248 7.42 -24.99 -4.81
N LEU A 249 6.42 -24.30 -4.23
CA LEU A 249 5.07 -24.22 -4.81
C LEU A 249 5.08 -23.38 -6.08
N GLN A 250 5.79 -22.25 -6.09
CA GLN A 250 5.95 -21.42 -7.28
C GLN A 250 6.66 -22.19 -8.42
N LYS A 251 7.71 -22.96 -8.10
CA LYS A 251 8.40 -23.83 -9.06
C LYS A 251 7.47 -24.85 -9.69
N GLU A 252 6.68 -25.54 -8.88
CA GLU A 252 5.72 -26.54 -9.37
C GLU A 252 4.60 -25.86 -10.18
N MET A 253 4.11 -24.69 -9.77
CA MET A 253 3.15 -23.89 -10.52
C MET A 253 3.68 -23.52 -11.91
N TYR A 254 4.91 -23.01 -11.99
CA TYR A 254 5.55 -22.66 -13.26
C TYR A 254 5.84 -23.87 -14.15
N LYS A 255 6.20 -25.01 -13.55
CA LYS A 255 6.34 -26.26 -14.29
C LYS A 255 5.00 -26.73 -14.88
N ARG A 256 3.91 -26.71 -14.10
CA ARG A 256 2.56 -27.04 -14.60
C ARG A 256 2.14 -26.10 -15.72
N ARG A 257 2.45 -24.80 -15.56
CA ARG A 257 2.20 -23.79 -16.59
C ARG A 257 2.96 -24.06 -17.88
N ALA A 258 4.27 -24.35 -17.80
CA ALA A 258 5.09 -24.72 -18.96
C ALA A 258 4.51 -25.94 -19.70
N GLN A 259 4.07 -26.96 -18.95
CA GLN A 259 3.41 -28.15 -19.50
C GLN A 259 2.09 -27.81 -20.21
N LYS A 260 1.21 -27.00 -19.58
CA LYS A 260 -0.04 -26.53 -20.20
C LYS A 260 0.22 -25.79 -21.53
N MET A 261 1.31 -25.02 -21.60
CA MET A 261 1.70 -24.25 -22.78
C MET A 261 2.53 -25.04 -23.82
N GLY A 262 2.92 -26.29 -23.52
CA GLY A 262 3.79 -27.09 -24.38
C GLY A 262 5.21 -26.52 -24.52
N LEU A 263 5.73 -25.86 -23.49
CA LEU A 263 7.06 -25.24 -23.45
C LEU A 263 8.01 -26.03 -22.55
N ASP A 264 9.28 -26.12 -22.95
CA ASP A 264 10.34 -26.72 -22.11
C ASP A 264 10.67 -25.81 -20.90
N LYS A 265 10.69 -24.50 -21.13
CA LYS A 265 10.92 -23.47 -20.11
C LYS A 265 10.05 -22.26 -20.38
N LEU A 266 9.56 -21.62 -19.32
CA LEU A 266 8.86 -20.33 -19.42
C LEU A 266 9.86 -19.20 -19.66
N ARG A 267 9.52 -18.29 -20.56
CA ARG A 267 10.18 -16.98 -20.67
C ARG A 267 9.44 -15.95 -19.83
N PRO A 268 10.04 -14.78 -19.52
CA PRO A 268 9.37 -13.73 -18.76
C PRO A 268 8.05 -13.24 -19.37
N TRP A 269 7.92 -13.27 -20.70
CA TRP A 269 6.69 -12.91 -21.42
C TRP A 269 5.67 -14.05 -21.51
N ASP A 270 5.94 -15.20 -20.89
CA ASP A 270 5.01 -16.33 -20.80
C ASP A 270 4.30 -16.38 -19.45
N LEU A 271 4.47 -15.41 -18.56
CA LEU A 271 3.96 -15.47 -17.18
C LEU A 271 2.50 -14.96 -17.02
N ASP A 272 2.10 -13.95 -17.79
CA ASP A 272 0.80 -13.27 -17.58
C ASP A 272 -0.33 -13.78 -18.50
N VAL A 273 0.01 -14.45 -19.61
CA VAL A 273 -0.98 -14.95 -20.58
C VAL A 273 -1.85 -16.09 -20.02
N ASP A 274 -3.01 -16.35 -20.58
CA ASP A 274 -3.72 -17.60 -20.31
C ASP A 274 -2.90 -18.80 -20.84
N PRO A 275 -2.57 -19.81 -20.02
CA PRO A 275 -1.69 -20.91 -20.43
C PRO A 275 -2.34 -21.86 -21.46
N LEU A 276 -3.65 -21.75 -21.69
CA LEU A 276 -4.38 -22.47 -22.73
C LEU A 276 -4.68 -21.58 -23.95
N ASN A 277 -4.03 -20.41 -24.04
CA ASN A 277 -4.13 -19.48 -25.15
C ASN A 277 -5.55 -18.94 -25.39
N ARG A 278 -6.36 -18.86 -24.32
CA ARG A 278 -7.70 -18.24 -24.36
C ARG A 278 -7.58 -16.71 -24.28
N PRO A 279 -8.52 -15.95 -24.87
CA PRO A 279 -8.52 -14.49 -24.72
C PRO A 279 -8.59 -14.05 -23.24
N PRO A 280 -8.00 -12.90 -22.89
CA PRO A 280 -8.13 -12.32 -21.55
C PRO A 280 -9.60 -12.12 -21.16
N LEU A 281 -9.91 -12.29 -19.87
CA LEU A 281 -11.24 -12.07 -19.32
C LEU A 281 -11.62 -10.58 -19.43
N LYS A 282 -12.91 -10.33 -19.73
CA LYS A 282 -13.51 -8.99 -19.81
C LYS A 282 -14.83 -8.97 -19.03
N PRO A 283 -14.76 -8.86 -17.70
CA PRO A 283 -15.90 -9.15 -16.82
C PRO A 283 -16.99 -8.07 -16.77
N TYR A 284 -16.70 -6.87 -17.28
CA TYR A 284 -17.60 -5.71 -17.23
C TYR A 284 -17.27 -4.72 -18.36
N GLN A 285 -18.13 -3.71 -18.53
CA GLN A 285 -18.07 -2.74 -19.64
C GLN A 285 -17.88 -1.29 -19.17
N SER A 286 -18.28 -0.96 -17.94
CA SER A 286 -18.14 0.38 -17.34
C SER A 286 -17.84 0.31 -15.85
N GLY A 287 -17.32 1.40 -15.29
CA GLY A 287 -17.11 1.55 -13.86
C GLY A 287 -18.38 1.40 -13.02
N ASP A 288 -19.53 1.87 -13.51
CA ASP A 288 -20.82 1.67 -12.83
C ASP A 288 -21.17 0.17 -12.72
N GLU A 289 -20.94 -0.61 -13.78
CA GLU A 289 -21.16 -2.07 -13.76
C GLU A 289 -20.16 -2.77 -12.83
N LEU A 290 -18.90 -2.33 -12.80
CA LEU A 290 -17.88 -2.83 -11.88
C LEU A 290 -18.32 -2.62 -10.41
N ILE A 291 -18.77 -1.42 -10.07
CA ILE A 291 -19.27 -1.09 -8.72
C ILE A 291 -20.47 -1.96 -8.35
N GLU A 292 -21.50 -2.02 -9.21
CA GLU A 292 -22.71 -2.80 -8.93
C GLU A 292 -22.42 -4.28 -8.68
N LYS A 293 -21.51 -4.86 -9.47
CA LYS A 293 -21.13 -6.27 -9.33
C LYS A 293 -20.28 -6.51 -8.07
N VAL A 294 -19.35 -5.62 -7.71
CA VAL A 294 -18.62 -5.72 -6.43
C VAL A 294 -19.56 -5.53 -5.24
N ASP A 295 -20.49 -4.59 -5.28
CA ASP A 295 -21.51 -4.39 -4.24
C ASP A 295 -22.33 -5.68 -4.04
N SER A 296 -22.71 -6.35 -5.14
CA SER A 296 -23.41 -7.63 -5.11
C SER A 296 -22.60 -8.74 -4.43
N ILE A 297 -21.27 -8.75 -4.60
CA ILE A 297 -20.37 -9.65 -3.85
C ILE A 297 -20.47 -9.33 -2.36
N PHE A 298 -20.27 -8.06 -1.96
CA PHE A 298 -20.29 -7.66 -0.55
C PHE A 298 -21.63 -7.93 0.14
N GLU A 299 -22.75 -7.68 -0.54
CA GLU A 299 -24.10 -8.00 -0.04
C GLU A 299 -24.29 -9.50 0.20
N SER A 300 -23.68 -10.35 -0.63
CA SER A 300 -23.80 -11.80 -0.50
C SER A 300 -22.97 -12.39 0.65
N ILE A 301 -21.87 -11.74 1.02
CA ILE A 301 -20.93 -12.27 2.02
C ILE A 301 -21.20 -11.76 3.44
N HIS A 302 -21.63 -10.50 3.61
CA HIS A 302 -21.78 -9.91 4.95
C HIS A 302 -22.73 -8.71 4.96
N THR A 303 -23.67 -8.69 5.91
CA THR A 303 -24.70 -7.64 5.97
C THR A 303 -24.10 -6.24 6.16
N GLN A 304 -23.06 -6.10 6.99
CA GLN A 304 -22.45 -4.78 7.23
C GLN A 304 -21.57 -4.34 6.05
N ALA A 305 -20.85 -5.25 5.40
CA ALA A 305 -20.04 -4.93 4.22
C ALA A 305 -20.95 -4.43 3.08
N GLY A 306 -22.03 -5.14 2.78
CA GLY A 306 -23.02 -4.70 1.77
C GLY A 306 -23.73 -3.38 2.12
N LYS A 307 -23.86 -3.02 3.39
CA LYS A 307 -24.36 -1.68 3.77
C LYS A 307 -23.34 -0.58 3.47
N TRP A 308 -22.07 -0.80 3.80
CA TRP A 308 -21.00 0.16 3.52
C TRP A 308 -20.75 0.33 2.02
N ALA A 309 -20.76 -0.78 1.27
CA ALA A 309 -20.65 -0.77 -0.20
C ALA A 309 -21.74 0.10 -0.84
N ARG A 310 -23.02 -0.13 -0.48
CA ARG A 310 -24.14 0.71 -0.92
C ARG A 310 -24.04 2.17 -0.48
N GLU A 311 -23.51 2.44 0.71
CA GLU A 311 -23.31 3.81 1.17
C GLU A 311 -22.27 4.55 0.31
N MET A 312 -21.18 3.87 -0.07
CA MET A 312 -20.18 4.39 -1.01
C MET A 312 -20.81 4.75 -2.35
N GLN A 313 -21.58 3.84 -2.93
CA GLN A 313 -22.27 4.05 -4.19
C GLN A 313 -23.28 5.22 -4.10
N ALA A 314 -24.16 5.20 -3.09
CA ALA A 314 -25.20 6.21 -2.91
C ALA A 314 -24.65 7.64 -2.74
N LYS A 315 -23.45 7.76 -2.17
CA LYS A 315 -22.75 9.04 -1.95
C LYS A 315 -21.75 9.39 -3.07
N LYS A 316 -21.62 8.54 -4.10
CA LYS A 316 -20.65 8.70 -5.20
C LYS A 316 -19.20 8.80 -4.71
N LEU A 317 -18.83 7.89 -3.81
CA LEU A 317 -17.51 7.84 -3.18
C LEU A 317 -16.53 6.89 -3.90
N ILE A 318 -16.82 6.55 -5.16
CA ILE A 318 -15.98 5.70 -5.99
C ILE A 318 -15.86 6.39 -7.35
N ASP A 319 -14.64 6.65 -7.81
CA ASP A 319 -14.34 7.12 -9.17
C ASP A 319 -13.51 6.04 -9.90
N PRO A 320 -14.18 5.08 -10.57
CA PRO A 320 -13.52 3.90 -11.14
C PRO A 320 -12.95 4.10 -12.54
N ASP A 321 -13.60 4.90 -13.39
CA ASP A 321 -13.32 4.92 -14.83
C ASP A 321 -12.00 5.62 -15.18
N SER A 322 -11.22 5.04 -16.09
CA SER A 322 -10.05 5.67 -16.69
C SER A 322 -10.46 6.69 -17.77
N ARG A 323 -9.93 7.93 -17.72
CA ARG A 323 -10.24 9.00 -18.68
C ARG A 323 -9.11 10.02 -18.81
N LEU A 324 -9.05 10.71 -19.96
CA LEU A 324 -8.10 11.81 -20.15
C LEU A 324 -8.30 12.90 -19.10
N GLY A 325 -7.20 13.36 -18.52
CA GLY A 325 -7.20 14.33 -17.43
C GLY A 325 -7.26 13.70 -16.05
N LYS A 326 -7.59 12.41 -15.90
CA LYS A 326 -7.50 11.73 -14.60
C LYS A 326 -6.06 11.34 -14.29
N ALA A 327 -5.63 11.48 -13.04
CA ALA A 327 -4.31 11.04 -12.59
C ALA A 327 -4.17 9.50 -12.71
N PRO A 328 -2.95 8.96 -12.94
CA PRO A 328 -2.75 7.52 -13.01
C PRO A 328 -2.82 6.86 -11.62
N GLY A 329 -2.99 5.53 -11.58
CA GLY A 329 -2.93 4.72 -10.37
C GLY A 329 -4.30 4.46 -9.71
N GLY A 330 -4.27 4.05 -8.45
CA GLY A 330 -5.43 3.83 -7.59
C GLY A 330 -5.06 4.09 -6.13
N TYR A 331 -6.03 4.51 -5.32
CA TYR A 331 -5.90 4.70 -3.88
C TYR A 331 -7.26 4.79 -3.18
N GLN A 332 -7.25 4.57 -1.87
CA GLN A 332 -8.31 4.94 -0.93
C GLN A 332 -7.87 6.13 -0.07
N ILE A 333 -8.73 7.13 0.09
CA ILE A 333 -8.48 8.27 1.00
C ILE A 333 -9.68 8.56 1.90
N GLY A 334 -9.42 8.93 3.15
CA GLY A 334 -10.44 9.28 4.15
C GLY A 334 -10.85 10.76 4.11
N PHE A 335 -12.14 11.00 4.36
CA PHE A 335 -12.70 12.32 4.69
C PHE A 335 -12.98 12.36 6.19
N ASP A 336 -11.98 12.83 6.94
CA ASP A 336 -11.94 12.71 8.39
C ASP A 336 -13.10 13.38 9.10
N GLU A 337 -13.54 14.57 8.72
CA GLU A 337 -14.63 15.24 9.42
C GLU A 337 -15.98 14.51 9.25
N SER A 338 -16.25 14.07 8.03
CA SER A 338 -17.50 13.45 7.59
C SER A 338 -17.56 11.95 7.87
N ARG A 339 -16.42 11.31 8.19
CA ARG A 339 -16.29 9.86 8.45
C ARG A 339 -16.61 9.02 7.22
N LEU A 340 -16.18 9.47 6.04
CA LEU A 340 -16.47 8.81 4.78
C LEU A 340 -15.17 8.45 4.04
N PRO A 341 -15.07 7.27 3.42
CA PRO A 341 -13.97 6.96 2.52
C PRO A 341 -14.23 7.50 1.11
N PHE A 342 -13.20 7.51 0.27
CA PHE A 342 -13.29 7.69 -1.17
C PHE A 342 -12.31 6.75 -1.86
N ILE A 343 -12.76 6.06 -2.91
CA ILE A 343 -11.94 5.19 -3.76
C ILE A 343 -11.69 5.90 -5.09
N PHE A 344 -10.42 6.00 -5.47
CA PHE A 344 -9.96 6.43 -6.77
C PHE A 344 -9.28 5.25 -7.47
N MET A 345 -9.67 4.90 -8.69
CA MET A 345 -8.94 3.91 -9.49
C MET A 345 -9.05 4.21 -10.98
N ASN A 346 -8.25 3.53 -11.81
CA ASN A 346 -8.30 3.63 -13.26
C ASN A 346 -8.59 2.26 -13.87
N SER A 347 -9.86 1.89 -13.93
CA SER A 347 -10.32 0.60 -14.43
C SER A 347 -10.16 0.50 -15.95
N ALA A 348 -9.90 -0.72 -16.45
CA ALA A 348 -9.60 -0.99 -17.86
C ALA A 348 -10.37 -2.19 -18.46
N ASN A 349 -11.50 -2.56 -17.85
CA ASN A 349 -12.34 -3.71 -18.24
C ASN A 349 -11.61 -5.05 -18.18
N THR A 350 -10.73 -5.22 -17.19
CA THR A 350 -9.92 -6.42 -16.95
C THR A 350 -10.37 -7.17 -15.69
N ASP A 351 -10.00 -8.45 -15.57
CA ASP A 351 -10.22 -9.25 -14.36
C ASP A 351 -9.56 -8.64 -13.12
N ARG A 352 -8.35 -8.11 -13.27
CA ARG A 352 -7.59 -7.44 -12.20
C ARG A 352 -8.33 -6.25 -11.57
N ASP A 353 -9.19 -5.58 -12.32
CA ASP A 353 -9.95 -4.44 -11.79
C ASP A 353 -10.99 -4.87 -10.74
N ILE A 354 -11.45 -6.13 -10.77
CA ILE A 354 -12.33 -6.70 -9.73
C ILE A 354 -11.58 -6.69 -8.40
N TYR A 355 -10.40 -7.30 -8.38
CA TYR A 355 -9.54 -7.41 -7.19
C TYR A 355 -9.05 -6.05 -6.72
N THR A 356 -8.73 -5.15 -7.64
CA THR A 356 -8.38 -3.76 -7.28
C THR A 356 -9.53 -3.07 -6.55
N LEU A 357 -10.78 -3.18 -7.01
CA LEU A 357 -11.90 -2.57 -6.30
C LEU A 357 -12.20 -3.28 -4.97
N LEU A 358 -12.03 -4.60 -4.88
CA LEU A 358 -12.15 -5.35 -3.62
C LEU A 358 -11.10 -4.89 -2.60
N HIS A 359 -9.84 -4.71 -3.03
CA HIS A 359 -8.73 -4.22 -2.23
C HIS A 359 -9.03 -2.84 -1.62
N GLU A 360 -9.36 -1.87 -2.47
CA GLU A 360 -9.67 -0.49 -2.04
C GLU A 360 -10.95 -0.42 -1.19
N SER A 361 -11.88 -1.37 -1.39
CA SER A 361 -13.06 -1.52 -0.53
C SER A 361 -12.69 -2.00 0.87
N GLY A 362 -11.67 -2.85 1.03
CA GLY A 362 -11.16 -3.23 2.35
C GLY A 362 -10.62 -2.04 3.14
N HIS A 363 -9.81 -1.17 2.50
CA HIS A 363 -9.41 0.11 3.12
C HIS A 363 -10.61 1.00 3.46
N SER A 364 -11.62 1.05 2.58
CA SER A 364 -12.83 1.83 2.84
C SER A 364 -13.65 1.29 4.01
N PHE A 365 -13.75 -0.03 4.16
CA PHE A 365 -14.43 -0.67 5.30
C PHE A 365 -13.69 -0.41 6.60
N HIS A 366 -12.35 -0.42 6.56
CA HIS A 366 -11.52 0.00 7.68
C HIS A 366 -11.87 1.43 8.13
N GLN A 367 -11.96 2.37 7.20
CA GLN A 367 -12.36 3.75 7.50
C GLN A 367 -13.78 3.86 8.07
N PHE A 368 -14.73 3.06 7.57
CA PHE A 368 -16.06 3.00 8.18
C PHE A 368 -16.04 2.40 9.59
N ALA A 369 -15.22 1.37 9.85
CA ALA A 369 -15.05 0.79 11.18
C ALA A 369 -14.49 1.82 12.18
N LEU A 370 -13.63 2.71 11.71
CA LEU A 370 -13.04 3.82 12.46
C LEU A 370 -13.98 5.01 12.67
N ALA A 371 -15.19 5.03 12.10
CA ALA A 371 -16.09 6.19 12.13
C ALA A 371 -16.41 6.72 13.54
N LYS A 372 -16.30 5.87 14.57
CA LYS A 372 -16.55 6.22 15.98
C LYS A 372 -15.29 6.61 16.76
N GLN A 373 -14.10 6.47 16.21
CA GLN A 373 -12.84 6.83 16.87
C GLN A 373 -12.78 8.36 17.00
N PRO A 374 -12.78 8.96 18.21
CA PRO A 374 -12.75 10.42 18.35
C PRO A 374 -11.36 11.04 18.17
N ILE A 375 -10.29 10.26 18.28
CA ILE A 375 -8.91 10.74 18.21
C ILE A 375 -8.40 10.64 16.77
N PHE A 376 -7.95 11.76 16.19
CA PHE A 376 -7.50 11.81 14.81
C PHE A 376 -6.28 10.89 14.57
N ALA A 377 -5.29 10.94 15.46
CA ALA A 377 -4.08 10.10 15.39
C ALA A 377 -4.34 8.57 15.42
N TYR A 378 -5.55 8.13 15.78
CA TYR A 378 -5.94 6.71 15.78
C TYR A 378 -6.84 6.30 14.63
N ARG A 379 -7.13 7.23 13.71
CA ARG A 379 -7.85 6.92 12.46
C ARG A 379 -6.91 6.58 11.31
N ASP A 380 -5.63 6.63 11.58
CA ASP A 380 -4.63 5.93 10.80
C ASP A 380 -4.43 4.52 11.39
N VAL A 381 -3.80 3.63 10.64
CA VAL A 381 -3.51 2.25 11.06
C VAL A 381 -2.07 1.89 10.63
N PRO A 382 -1.34 1.06 11.39
CA PRO A 382 -0.08 0.50 10.90
C PRO A 382 -0.28 -0.14 9.52
N ALA A 383 0.57 0.22 8.57
CA ALA A 383 0.40 -0.15 7.17
C ALA A 383 0.34 -1.67 6.95
N GLU A 384 1.02 -2.47 7.77
CA GLU A 384 0.92 -3.93 7.75
C GLU A 384 -0.52 -4.40 7.96
N PHE A 385 -1.27 -3.78 8.88
CA PHE A 385 -2.65 -4.17 9.17
C PHE A 385 -3.66 -3.47 8.25
N ALA A 386 -3.33 -2.30 7.69
CA ALA A 386 -4.09 -1.68 6.61
C ALA A 386 -4.22 -2.64 5.42
N GLU A 387 -3.11 -3.28 5.07
CA GLU A 387 -3.04 -4.24 3.96
C GLU A 387 -3.67 -5.60 4.32
N VAL A 388 -3.70 -5.99 5.60
CA VAL A 388 -4.50 -7.17 6.02
C VAL A 388 -5.98 -6.95 5.66
N ALA A 389 -6.51 -5.75 5.89
CA ALA A 389 -7.91 -5.44 5.57
C ALA A 389 -8.19 -5.51 4.06
N SER A 390 -7.36 -4.87 3.23
CA SER A 390 -7.53 -4.85 1.77
C SER A 390 -7.37 -6.23 1.14
N MET A 391 -6.26 -6.93 1.40
CA MET A 391 -6.00 -8.26 0.85
C MET A 391 -6.99 -9.33 1.34
N SER A 392 -7.54 -9.17 2.55
CA SER A 392 -8.61 -10.05 3.02
C SER A 392 -9.86 -9.93 2.15
N MET A 393 -10.21 -8.71 1.71
CA MET A 393 -11.38 -8.51 0.85
C MET A 393 -11.19 -9.06 -0.56
N GLU A 394 -9.96 -9.09 -1.09
CA GLU A 394 -9.65 -9.77 -2.35
C GLU A 394 -9.95 -11.28 -2.25
N LEU A 395 -9.35 -11.96 -1.26
CA LEU A 395 -9.51 -13.40 -1.04
C LEU A 395 -10.94 -13.80 -0.68
N ILE A 396 -11.63 -12.97 0.11
CA ILE A 396 -13.03 -13.20 0.48
C ILE A 396 -13.93 -12.93 -0.73
N GLY A 397 -13.72 -11.86 -1.48
CA GLY A 397 -14.53 -11.51 -2.65
C GLY A 397 -14.43 -12.55 -3.76
N MET A 398 -13.24 -13.13 -3.95
CA MET A 398 -13.00 -14.26 -4.86
C MET A 398 -13.92 -15.46 -4.60
N SER A 399 -14.42 -15.63 -3.36
CA SER A 399 -15.33 -16.75 -3.03
C SER A 399 -16.69 -16.69 -3.73
N ASN A 400 -17.06 -15.54 -4.31
CA ASN A 400 -18.28 -15.40 -5.10
C ASN A 400 -18.09 -14.49 -6.32
N LEU A 401 -17.55 -15.03 -7.41
CA LEU A 401 -17.40 -14.31 -8.68
C LEU A 401 -18.60 -14.41 -9.63
N LYS A 402 -19.71 -15.01 -9.20
CA LYS A 402 -20.94 -15.12 -10.01
C LYS A 402 -21.50 -13.78 -10.48
N PRO A 403 -21.43 -12.66 -9.73
CA PRO A 403 -21.88 -11.37 -10.25
C PRO A 403 -21.17 -10.94 -11.54
N PHE A 404 -19.91 -11.35 -11.74
CA PHE A 404 -19.14 -11.03 -12.94
C PHE A 404 -19.30 -12.05 -14.06
N TYR A 405 -19.27 -13.34 -13.71
CA TYR A 405 -19.18 -14.43 -14.70
C TYR A 405 -20.45 -15.27 -14.84
N GLY A 406 -21.49 -15.00 -14.06
CA GLY A 406 -22.72 -15.79 -14.05
C GLY A 406 -22.44 -17.26 -13.68
N ASP A 407 -22.88 -18.18 -14.52
CA ASP A 407 -22.60 -19.62 -14.39
C ASP A 407 -21.45 -20.08 -15.31
N ASP A 408 -20.65 -19.17 -15.88
CA ASP A 408 -19.42 -19.50 -16.61
C ASP A 408 -18.35 -19.98 -15.62
N HIS A 409 -18.40 -21.29 -15.33
CA HIS A 409 -17.48 -21.95 -14.43
C HIS A 409 -16.03 -21.83 -14.89
N GLU A 410 -15.77 -21.80 -16.21
CA GLU A 410 -14.41 -21.68 -16.74
C GLU A 410 -13.83 -20.31 -16.43
N ALA A 411 -14.61 -19.24 -16.62
CA ALA A 411 -14.17 -17.89 -16.29
C ALA A 411 -13.92 -17.69 -14.78
N ILE A 412 -14.81 -18.24 -13.93
CA ILE A 412 -14.64 -18.22 -12.46
C ILE A 412 -13.35 -18.94 -12.06
N VAL A 413 -13.12 -20.15 -12.58
CA VAL A 413 -11.90 -20.92 -12.33
C VAL A 413 -10.65 -20.14 -12.76
N ARG A 414 -10.65 -19.51 -13.93
CA ARG A 414 -9.51 -18.74 -14.44
C ARG A 414 -9.16 -17.55 -13.56
N SER A 415 -10.17 -16.78 -13.16
CA SER A 415 -10.01 -15.62 -12.26
C SER A 415 -9.48 -16.07 -10.88
N THR A 416 -10.05 -17.15 -10.34
CA THR A 416 -9.61 -17.74 -9.05
C THR A 416 -8.19 -18.32 -9.12
N GLU A 417 -7.82 -19.01 -10.21
CA GLU A 417 -6.47 -19.55 -10.44
C GLU A 417 -5.45 -18.40 -10.52
N GLY A 418 -5.80 -17.29 -11.20
CA GLY A 418 -4.98 -16.08 -11.30
C GLY A 418 -4.68 -15.47 -9.93
N GLU A 419 -5.72 -15.19 -9.15
CA GLU A 419 -5.57 -14.59 -7.82
C GLU A 419 -4.73 -15.47 -6.87
N LEU A 420 -5.02 -16.77 -6.80
CA LEU A 420 -4.25 -17.68 -5.94
C LEU A 420 -2.80 -17.86 -6.42
N ALA A 421 -2.55 -17.80 -7.74
CA ALA A 421 -1.21 -17.81 -8.29
C ALA A 421 -0.44 -16.52 -7.94
N ASP A 422 -1.11 -15.36 -7.96
CA ASP A 422 -0.54 -14.07 -7.58
C ASP A 422 -0.14 -14.04 -6.10
N VAL A 423 -0.94 -14.64 -5.21
CA VAL A 423 -0.56 -14.85 -3.79
C VAL A 423 0.76 -15.62 -3.66
N ILE A 424 0.90 -16.75 -4.38
CA ILE A 424 2.14 -17.55 -4.34
C ILE A 424 3.31 -16.78 -4.93
N TRP A 425 3.08 -16.01 -6.00
CA TRP A 425 4.11 -15.21 -6.67
C TRP A 425 4.60 -14.02 -5.82
N LEU A 426 3.69 -13.37 -5.08
CA LEU A 426 3.97 -12.17 -4.30
C LEU A 426 5.07 -12.41 -3.26
N PHE A 427 5.00 -13.54 -2.54
CA PHE A 427 5.91 -13.84 -1.44
C PHE A 427 7.40 -13.87 -1.83
N PRO A 428 7.86 -14.65 -2.83
CA PRO A 428 9.25 -14.61 -3.30
C PRO A 428 9.68 -13.24 -3.81
N TRP A 429 8.79 -12.49 -4.45
CA TRP A 429 9.09 -11.13 -4.90
C TRP A 429 9.29 -10.16 -3.73
N VAL A 430 8.41 -10.21 -2.72
CA VAL A 430 8.57 -9.44 -1.47
C VAL A 430 9.90 -9.77 -0.79
N ALA A 431 10.17 -11.06 -0.61
CA ALA A 431 11.40 -11.53 0.02
C ALA A 431 12.65 -11.10 -0.75
N SER A 432 12.59 -11.07 -2.09
CA SER A 432 13.70 -10.60 -2.93
C SER A 432 13.98 -9.11 -2.73
N ILE A 433 12.93 -8.27 -2.73
CA ILE A 433 13.05 -6.81 -2.58
C ILE A 433 13.52 -6.43 -1.18
N ASP A 434 12.98 -7.04 -0.14
CA ASP A 434 13.36 -6.71 1.24
C ASP A 434 14.75 -7.25 1.59
N SER A 435 15.09 -8.49 1.18
CA SER A 435 16.46 -9.03 1.27
C SER A 435 17.48 -8.12 0.57
N PHE A 436 17.11 -7.53 -0.56
CA PHE A 436 17.98 -6.60 -1.28
C PHE A 436 18.28 -5.35 -0.45
N GLN A 437 17.26 -4.73 0.16
CA GLN A 437 17.47 -3.56 1.01
C GLN A 437 18.31 -3.89 2.24
N HIS A 438 18.01 -4.98 2.94
CA HIS A 438 18.83 -5.45 4.06
C HIS A 438 20.31 -5.59 3.64
N ARG A 439 20.57 -6.20 2.49
CA ARG A 439 21.94 -6.42 2.01
C ARG A 439 22.63 -5.13 1.60
N LEU A 440 21.95 -4.20 0.94
CA LEU A 440 22.52 -2.91 0.56
C LEU A 440 22.88 -2.04 1.77
N TYR A 441 21.99 -1.93 2.76
CA TYR A 441 22.27 -1.08 3.93
C TYR A 441 23.25 -1.72 4.92
N ASN A 442 23.37 -3.06 4.94
CA ASN A 442 24.42 -3.77 5.68
C ASN A 442 25.78 -3.77 4.95
N PHE A 443 25.82 -3.46 3.65
CA PHE A 443 27.03 -3.26 2.86
C PHE A 443 27.15 -1.80 2.42
N PRO A 444 27.44 -0.87 3.36
CA PRO A 444 27.17 0.56 3.19
C PRO A 444 28.04 1.25 2.14
N GLU A 445 29.09 0.61 1.62
CA GLU A 445 29.89 1.14 0.53
C GLU A 445 29.80 0.18 -0.65
N HIS A 446 29.01 0.55 -1.66
CA HIS A 446 28.77 -0.27 -2.84
C HIS A 446 28.70 0.59 -4.10
N THR A 447 29.18 0.04 -5.21
CA THR A 447 29.03 0.60 -6.56
C THR A 447 27.74 0.13 -7.22
N ALA A 448 27.42 0.68 -8.40
CA ALA A 448 26.31 0.18 -9.21
C ALA A 448 26.50 -1.28 -9.64
N GLU A 449 27.74 -1.72 -9.88
CA GLU A 449 28.01 -3.12 -10.24
C GLU A 449 27.80 -4.04 -9.03
N ASP A 450 28.27 -3.64 -7.84
CA ASP A 450 28.02 -4.39 -6.60
C ASP A 450 26.51 -4.58 -6.38
N ARG A 451 25.69 -3.56 -6.65
CA ARG A 451 24.22 -3.69 -6.58
C ARG A 451 23.67 -4.71 -7.58
N SER A 452 24.15 -4.70 -8.82
CA SER A 452 23.75 -5.68 -9.84
C SER A 452 24.14 -7.11 -9.44
N ASP A 453 25.31 -7.30 -8.83
CA ASP A 453 25.77 -8.62 -8.39
C ASP A 453 24.99 -9.10 -7.16
N ILE A 454 24.79 -8.23 -6.15
CA ILE A 454 23.93 -8.53 -4.99
C ILE A 454 22.53 -8.92 -5.45
N TRP A 455 21.94 -8.17 -6.38
CA TRP A 455 20.62 -8.50 -6.92
C TRP A 455 20.61 -9.83 -7.68
N SER A 456 21.66 -10.13 -8.42
CA SER A 456 21.77 -11.40 -9.15
C SER A 456 21.78 -12.60 -8.21
N GLU A 457 22.54 -12.52 -7.11
CA GLU A 457 22.57 -13.57 -6.08
C GLU A 457 21.20 -13.77 -5.43
N ILE A 458 20.46 -12.68 -5.18
CA ILE A 458 19.10 -12.75 -4.64
C ILE A 458 18.14 -13.39 -5.64
N MET A 459 18.24 -13.01 -6.92
CA MET A 459 17.44 -13.62 -7.98
C MET A 459 17.77 -15.11 -8.16
N ASP A 460 19.01 -15.54 -7.91
CA ASP A 460 19.40 -16.96 -7.91
C ASP A 460 18.77 -17.70 -6.72
N ARG A 461 18.78 -17.08 -5.53
CA ARG A 461 18.15 -17.62 -4.32
C ARG A 461 16.65 -17.86 -4.52
N TYR A 462 15.94 -16.92 -5.15
CA TYR A 462 14.50 -16.99 -5.38
C TYR A 462 14.12 -17.42 -6.81
N ASP A 463 15.01 -18.11 -7.54
CA ASP A 463 14.73 -18.54 -8.91
C ASP A 463 13.67 -19.64 -8.97
N ALA A 464 12.53 -19.35 -9.60
CA ALA A 464 11.44 -20.29 -9.86
C ALA A 464 11.59 -21.07 -11.19
N GLY A 465 12.68 -20.90 -11.92
CA GLY A 465 13.01 -21.62 -13.16
C GLY A 465 12.61 -20.89 -14.45
N VAL A 466 12.44 -19.57 -14.40
CA VAL A 466 12.15 -18.74 -15.59
C VAL A 466 13.43 -18.55 -16.40
N ASP A 467 13.38 -18.79 -17.70
CA ASP A 467 14.54 -18.74 -18.57
C ASP A 467 14.86 -17.30 -19.02
N TYR A 468 15.91 -16.73 -18.43
CA TYR A 468 16.50 -15.44 -18.80
C TYR A 468 17.70 -15.56 -19.76
N SER A 469 17.92 -16.70 -20.43
CA SER A 469 19.03 -16.85 -21.37
C SER A 469 18.97 -15.80 -22.49
N GLY A 470 20.04 -15.00 -22.63
CA GLY A 470 20.11 -13.85 -23.55
C GLY A 470 19.42 -12.58 -23.02
N LEU A 471 19.00 -12.57 -21.75
CA LEU A 471 18.34 -11.48 -21.03
C LEU A 471 19.06 -11.15 -19.72
N GLU A 472 20.34 -11.49 -19.60
CA GLU A 472 21.13 -11.38 -18.37
C GLU A 472 21.20 -9.92 -17.90
N ALA A 473 21.37 -8.97 -18.82
CA ALA A 473 21.36 -7.54 -18.51
C ALA A 473 20.03 -7.08 -17.90
N VAL A 474 18.90 -7.64 -18.35
CA VAL A 474 17.59 -7.38 -17.76
C VAL A 474 17.53 -7.97 -16.37
N ARG A 475 17.86 -9.27 -16.22
CA ARG A 475 17.80 -9.98 -14.94
C ARG A 475 18.59 -9.26 -13.85
N LYS A 476 19.81 -8.81 -14.17
CA LYS A 476 20.71 -8.05 -13.29
C LYS A 476 20.15 -6.69 -12.83
N ASN A 477 19.15 -6.15 -13.52
CA ASN A 477 18.60 -4.81 -13.28
C ASN A 477 17.09 -4.81 -13.01
N LEU A 478 16.47 -5.97 -12.77
CA LEU A 478 15.03 -6.07 -12.49
C LEU A 478 14.61 -5.20 -11.29
N TRP A 479 15.46 -5.06 -10.27
CA TRP A 479 15.19 -4.26 -9.08
C TRP A 479 14.88 -2.79 -9.41
N GLN A 480 15.47 -2.23 -10.47
CA GLN A 480 15.27 -0.82 -10.84
C GLN A 480 13.82 -0.51 -11.26
N LYS A 481 13.01 -1.53 -11.57
CA LYS A 481 11.57 -1.35 -11.87
C LYS A 481 10.74 -1.08 -10.59
N GLN A 482 11.28 -1.40 -9.42
CA GLN A 482 10.57 -1.38 -8.16
C GLN A 482 10.64 0.01 -7.51
N LEU A 483 9.59 0.81 -7.66
CA LEU A 483 9.54 2.18 -7.13
C LEU A 483 9.79 2.25 -5.62
N HIS A 484 9.36 1.24 -4.86
CA HIS A 484 9.47 1.23 -3.39
C HIS A 484 10.92 1.32 -2.90
N LEU A 485 11.89 0.84 -3.68
CA LEU A 485 13.32 1.00 -3.32
C LEU A 485 13.76 2.47 -3.35
N PHE A 486 13.15 3.27 -4.21
CA PHE A 486 13.47 4.69 -4.41
C PHE A 486 12.59 5.59 -3.53
N GLU A 487 11.29 5.33 -3.45
CA GLU A 487 10.32 6.24 -2.86
C GLU A 487 10.00 5.90 -1.39
N CYS A 488 9.89 4.61 -1.06
CA CYS A 488 9.37 4.12 0.23
C CYS A 488 10.26 3.01 0.79
N PRO A 489 11.49 3.31 1.24
CA PRO A 489 12.46 2.28 1.63
C PRO A 489 11.91 1.40 2.77
N PHE A 490 12.26 0.12 2.72
CA PHE A 490 11.77 -0.95 3.61
C PHE A 490 10.25 -1.17 3.68
N TYR A 491 9.41 -0.47 2.90
CA TYR A 491 7.95 -0.67 2.94
C TYR A 491 7.50 -2.05 2.42
N TYR A 492 8.22 -2.62 1.45
CA TYR A 492 7.70 -3.76 0.68
C TYR A 492 7.49 -5.05 1.50
N ILE A 493 8.18 -5.22 2.63
CA ILE A 493 7.97 -6.33 3.58
C ILE A 493 6.56 -6.34 4.17
N GLU A 494 5.92 -5.17 4.26
CA GLU A 494 4.59 -4.99 4.84
C GLU A 494 3.54 -5.77 4.03
N TYR A 495 3.68 -5.84 2.70
CA TYR A 495 2.86 -6.71 1.84
C TYR A 495 2.98 -8.20 2.22
N GLY A 496 4.18 -8.67 2.57
CA GLY A 496 4.42 -10.05 2.97
C GLY A 496 3.77 -10.39 4.32
N ILE A 497 3.90 -9.48 5.29
CA ILE A 497 3.26 -9.61 6.61
C ILE A 497 1.73 -9.57 6.46
N ALA A 498 1.22 -8.64 5.67
CA ALA A 498 -0.19 -8.45 5.41
C ALA A 498 -0.82 -9.66 4.71
N GLN A 499 -0.17 -10.22 3.68
CA GLN A 499 -0.67 -11.40 2.98
C GLN A 499 -0.77 -12.62 3.90
N ILE A 500 0.16 -12.79 4.86
CA ILE A 500 0.05 -13.84 5.89
C ILE A 500 -1.17 -13.59 6.78
N GLY A 501 -1.42 -12.36 7.19
CA GLY A 501 -2.62 -12.00 7.96
C GLY A 501 -3.91 -12.26 7.18
N ALA A 502 -3.98 -11.80 5.93
CA ALA A 502 -5.14 -11.98 5.05
C ALA A 502 -5.45 -13.46 4.78
N LEU A 503 -4.43 -14.30 4.60
CA LEU A 503 -4.62 -15.75 4.47
C LEU A 503 -5.18 -16.39 5.73
N GLN A 504 -4.80 -15.91 6.92
CA GLN A 504 -5.41 -16.39 8.17
C GLN A 504 -6.88 -15.96 8.29
N VAL A 505 -7.20 -14.72 7.91
CA VAL A 505 -8.59 -14.23 7.86
C VAL A 505 -9.40 -15.06 6.88
N TRP A 506 -8.87 -15.31 5.68
CA TRP A 506 -9.52 -16.15 4.67
C TRP A 506 -9.71 -17.60 5.15
N ALA A 507 -8.71 -18.18 5.82
CA ALA A 507 -8.83 -19.51 6.42
C ALA A 507 -9.89 -19.57 7.53
N ASN A 508 -10.08 -18.48 8.28
CA ASN A 508 -11.17 -18.33 9.24
C ASN A 508 -12.52 -18.16 8.54
N PHE A 509 -12.59 -17.34 7.49
CA PHE A 509 -13.80 -17.09 6.69
C PHE A 509 -14.36 -18.39 6.10
N LYS A 510 -13.49 -19.28 5.60
CA LYS A 510 -13.90 -20.59 5.08
C LYS A 510 -14.56 -21.50 6.12
N LYS A 511 -14.40 -21.23 7.42
CA LYS A 511 -15.01 -21.98 8.52
C LYS A 511 -16.26 -21.29 9.04
N ASP A 512 -16.20 -19.98 9.24
CA ASP A 512 -17.29 -19.14 9.73
C ASP A 512 -17.22 -17.74 9.08
N PRO A 513 -17.93 -17.54 7.94
CA PRO A 513 -17.87 -16.30 7.17
C PRO A 513 -18.24 -15.05 7.96
N GLN A 514 -19.32 -15.10 8.75
CA GLN A 514 -19.78 -13.93 9.51
C GLN A 514 -18.79 -13.58 10.60
N LYS A 515 -18.36 -14.58 11.40
CA LYS A 515 -17.44 -14.33 12.50
C LYS A 515 -16.09 -13.79 12.02
N ALA A 516 -15.55 -14.30 10.92
CA ALA A 516 -14.27 -13.84 10.39
C ALA A 516 -14.30 -12.36 9.98
N ILE A 517 -15.39 -11.92 9.34
CA ILE A 517 -15.57 -10.52 8.94
C ILE A 517 -15.87 -9.63 10.15
N ASP A 518 -16.70 -10.08 11.10
CA ASP A 518 -16.97 -9.36 12.34
C ASP A 518 -15.72 -9.14 13.18
N ASP A 519 -14.87 -10.16 13.33
CA ASP A 519 -13.59 -10.06 14.04
C ASP A 519 -12.62 -9.09 13.33
N LEU A 520 -12.55 -9.15 11.99
CA LEU A 520 -11.74 -8.22 11.20
C LEU A 520 -12.21 -6.77 11.39
N PHE A 521 -13.51 -6.49 11.21
CA PHE A 521 -14.07 -5.14 11.41
C PHE A 521 -13.90 -4.63 12.84
N LYS A 522 -13.94 -5.53 13.82
CA LYS A 522 -13.64 -5.18 15.21
C LYS A 522 -12.18 -4.76 15.38
N ALA A 523 -11.24 -5.47 14.77
CA ALA A 523 -9.82 -5.11 14.80
C ALA A 523 -9.56 -3.78 14.07
N GLU A 524 -10.16 -3.58 12.89
CA GLU A 524 -10.10 -2.33 12.14
C GLU A 524 -10.62 -1.14 12.95
N SER A 525 -11.67 -1.32 13.76
CA SER A 525 -12.21 -0.25 14.60
C SER A 525 -11.23 0.27 15.68
N LEU A 526 -10.14 -0.45 15.94
CA LEU A 526 -9.09 -0.03 16.87
C LEU A 526 -8.10 0.95 16.24
N GLY A 527 -7.92 0.92 14.91
CA GLY A 527 -6.90 1.72 14.20
C GLY A 527 -5.53 1.63 14.86
N SER A 528 -4.80 2.74 14.94
CA SER A 528 -3.48 2.82 15.60
C SER A 528 -3.53 2.87 17.13
N SER A 529 -4.69 2.60 17.77
CA SER A 529 -4.77 2.62 19.24
C SER A 529 -4.12 1.42 19.92
N ARG A 530 -3.80 0.37 19.14
CA ARG A 530 -3.23 -0.90 19.61
C ARG A 530 -2.03 -1.33 18.77
N PRO A 531 -1.06 -2.06 19.37
CA PRO A 531 0.08 -2.62 18.64
C PRO A 531 -0.36 -3.77 17.73
N LEU A 532 0.48 -4.11 16.74
CA LEU A 532 0.18 -5.12 15.71
C LEU A 532 -0.27 -6.46 16.29
N PRO A 533 0.38 -7.06 17.31
CA PRO A 533 -0.05 -8.33 17.87
C PRO A 533 -1.48 -8.31 18.43
N GLU A 534 -1.93 -7.18 18.99
CA GLU A 534 -3.29 -7.05 19.53
C GLU A 534 -4.32 -6.84 18.40
N LEU A 535 -3.96 -6.12 17.33
CA LEU A 535 -4.80 -6.01 16.13
C LEU A 535 -5.03 -7.39 15.51
N PHE A 536 -3.95 -8.15 15.29
CA PHE A 536 -4.01 -9.51 14.77
C PHE A 536 -4.83 -10.43 15.70
N ALA A 537 -4.59 -10.40 17.01
CA ALA A 537 -5.35 -11.20 17.96
C ALA A 537 -6.84 -10.83 17.98
N THR A 538 -7.18 -9.55 17.83
CA THR A 538 -8.57 -9.07 17.77
C THR A 538 -9.29 -9.59 16.51
N ALA A 539 -8.58 -9.68 15.39
CA ALA A 539 -9.05 -10.32 14.16
C ALA A 539 -9.03 -11.86 14.22
N ASN A 540 -8.75 -12.46 15.39
CA ASN A 540 -8.66 -13.89 15.61
C ASN A 540 -7.60 -14.57 14.71
N ILE A 541 -6.50 -13.87 14.46
CA ILE A 541 -5.31 -14.32 13.73
C ILE A 541 -4.05 -14.12 14.59
N LYS A 542 -2.89 -14.57 14.11
CA LYS A 542 -1.61 -14.48 14.83
C LYS A 542 -0.62 -13.61 14.08
N PHE A 543 0.05 -12.73 14.80
CA PHE A 543 1.21 -12.00 14.31
C PHE A 543 2.45 -12.91 14.39
N ASP A 544 2.58 -13.81 13.42
CA ASP A 544 3.63 -14.83 13.34
C ASP A 544 3.94 -15.14 11.87
N PHE A 545 5.17 -14.83 11.44
CA PHE A 545 5.67 -15.04 10.08
C PHE A 545 6.60 -16.27 9.99
N THR A 546 6.70 -17.05 11.06
CA THR A 546 7.52 -18.27 11.07
C THR A 546 6.85 -19.40 10.27
N PRO A 547 7.58 -20.49 9.95
CA PRO A 547 7.03 -21.63 9.24
C PRO A 547 5.78 -22.24 9.89
N LYS A 548 5.64 -22.12 11.22
CA LYS A 548 4.48 -22.65 11.96
C LYS A 548 3.15 -22.06 11.49
N THR A 549 3.17 -20.82 11.03
CA THR A 549 1.99 -20.13 10.52
C THR A 549 1.98 -20.13 8.99
N LEU A 550 3.12 -19.91 8.33
CA LEU A 550 3.19 -19.83 6.87
C LEU A 550 2.88 -21.16 6.17
N GLU A 551 3.48 -22.28 6.59
CA GLU A 551 3.36 -23.57 5.88
C GLU A 551 1.91 -24.07 5.78
N PRO A 552 1.10 -24.09 6.88
CA PRO A 552 -0.30 -24.46 6.79
C PRO A 552 -1.13 -23.56 5.87
N LEU A 553 -0.85 -22.24 5.84
CA LEU A 553 -1.57 -21.30 4.99
C LEU A 553 -1.26 -21.54 3.51
N MET A 554 0.01 -21.78 3.19
CA MET A 554 0.45 -22.14 1.84
C MET A 554 -0.13 -23.47 1.38
N GLN A 555 -0.27 -24.44 2.28
CA GLN A 555 -0.97 -25.68 1.96
C GLN A 555 -2.45 -25.43 1.63
N VAL A 556 -3.14 -24.56 2.37
CA VAL A 556 -4.53 -24.19 2.04
C VAL A 556 -4.62 -23.55 0.65
N VAL A 557 -3.75 -22.60 0.33
CA VAL A 557 -3.70 -21.96 -1.01
C VAL A 557 -3.45 -23.02 -2.09
N TRP A 558 -2.47 -23.89 -1.88
CA TRP A 558 -2.11 -24.93 -2.84
C TRP A 558 -3.20 -25.98 -3.05
N ASP A 559 -3.91 -26.37 -1.98
CA ASP A 559 -5.01 -27.31 -2.05
C ASP A 559 -6.19 -26.72 -2.82
N GLU A 560 -6.48 -25.42 -2.66
CA GLU A 560 -7.49 -24.74 -3.46
C GLU A 560 -7.08 -24.62 -4.93
N LEU A 561 -5.84 -24.20 -5.19
CA LEU A 561 -5.31 -24.11 -6.55
C LEU A 561 -5.31 -25.48 -7.26
N SER A 562 -5.12 -26.58 -6.51
CA SER A 562 -5.10 -27.94 -7.08
C SER A 562 -6.51 -28.54 -7.32
N LYS A 563 -7.57 -27.90 -6.84
CA LYS A 563 -8.98 -28.30 -7.13
C LYS A 563 -9.49 -27.70 -8.44
N LEU A 564 -8.85 -26.62 -8.89
CA LEU A 564 -9.12 -25.89 -10.13
C LEU A 564 -8.45 -26.61 -11.30
#